data_AF-A0A956SZL2-F1
#
_entry.id   AF-A0A956SZL2-F1
#
_cell.length_a   1.000
_cell.length_b   1.000
_cell.length_c   1.000
_cell.angle_alpha   90.00
_cell.angle_beta   90.00
_cell.angle_gamma   90.00
#
_symmetry.space_group_name_H-M   'P 1'
#
loop_
_entity.id
_entity.type
_entity.pdbx_description
1 polymer ?
#
loop_
_entity_poly.entity_id
_entity_poly.type
_entity_poly.pdbx_seq_one_letter_code
_entity_poly.pdbx_strand_id
1 'polypeptide(L)'
;MDISGLKRRQPMVATWGRSKETPRADNVAEQSPSYAELQREVAELKAEVAELRHDQSPIQLDPQNDKLTIKDLKTPDFHVHNLTVKMDAMSDIFDENTSLEALLKLGKGDGAEPIDFGKIQNEPMEVERMKISLPGSTLVRSSEQVSGDSLRENDIKGLTIEPRRGDVLRIKGKVDKLIDIPFDIEGKLSVHEGNKIEFALGKSKVFGVIPIFGLFKKIVACVAGKNMEEMGVERRGTSFLMDADDFLPDNIKVGLTRVGTEDGRLVLEGKAPEEKAPPRPERAPSTLTLGL
;
A
#
# COMPACT_ATOMS: atom_id res chain seq x y z
N MET A 1 -0.50 13.83 -38.01
CA MET A 1 -1.83 13.84 -37.37
C MET A 1 -2.25 15.29 -37.26
N ASP A 2 -3.39 15.60 -37.85
CA ASP A 2 -3.93 16.95 -38.02
C ASP A 2 -4.53 17.45 -36.69
N ILE A 3 -4.06 18.59 -36.19
CA ILE A 3 -4.43 19.20 -34.89
C ILE A 3 -5.36 20.41 -35.05
N SER A 4 -6.11 20.44 -36.14
CA SER A 4 -7.07 21.51 -36.47
C SER A 4 -8.44 21.26 -35.83
N GLY A 5 -8.56 21.35 -34.50
CA GLY A 5 -9.84 21.06 -33.83
C GLY A 5 -10.10 21.67 -32.45
N LEU A 6 -9.18 22.43 -31.86
CA LEU A 6 -9.39 23.01 -30.52
C LEU A 6 -10.25 24.28 -30.58
N LYS A 7 -11.58 24.11 -30.49
CA LYS A 7 -12.53 25.20 -30.26
C LYS A 7 -12.41 25.65 -28.80
N ARG A 8 -11.61 26.68 -28.52
CA ARG A 8 -11.55 27.37 -27.22
C ARG A 8 -12.97 27.81 -26.81
N ARG A 9 -13.56 27.15 -25.81
CA ARG A 9 -14.71 27.70 -25.09
C ARG A 9 -14.19 28.41 -23.84
N GLN A 10 -14.46 29.71 -23.76
CA GLN A 10 -14.10 30.56 -22.64
C GLN A 10 -14.83 30.11 -21.37
N PRO A 11 -14.20 30.23 -20.18
CA PRO A 11 -14.90 30.03 -18.92
C PRO A 11 -15.85 31.21 -18.67
N MET A 12 -17.15 30.94 -18.48
CA MET A 12 -18.06 31.96 -17.96
C MET A 12 -17.78 32.17 -16.48
N VAL A 13 -17.19 33.31 -16.14
CA VAL A 13 -17.07 33.78 -14.76
C VAL A 13 -18.43 34.36 -14.35
N ALA A 14 -19.14 33.68 -13.43
CA ALA A 14 -20.34 34.22 -12.82
C ALA A 14 -19.95 35.30 -11.81
N THR A 15 -20.12 36.57 -12.20
CA THR A 15 -20.00 37.71 -11.29
C THR A 15 -21.31 37.91 -10.53
N TRP A 16 -21.27 37.78 -9.20
CA TRP A 16 -22.41 38.04 -8.33
C TRP A 16 -22.43 39.51 -7.93
N GLY A 17 -23.09 40.35 -8.73
CA GLY A 17 -23.37 41.74 -8.41
C GLY A 17 -24.69 41.89 -7.64
N ARG A 18 -24.61 42.33 -6.39
CA ARG A 18 -25.77 42.63 -5.52
C ARG A 18 -26.20 44.08 -5.77
N SER A 19 -27.31 44.30 -6.48
CA SER A 19 -27.99 45.61 -6.53
C SER A 19 -29.46 45.47 -6.13
N LYS A 20 -29.84 46.20 -5.09
CA LYS A 20 -31.23 46.42 -4.67
C LYS A 20 -31.84 47.47 -5.58
N GLU A 21 -32.95 47.16 -6.24
CA GLU A 21 -34.09 48.06 -6.46
C GLU A 21 -35.21 47.31 -7.21
N THR A 22 -36.45 47.48 -6.75
CA THR A 22 -37.70 47.02 -7.38
C THR A 22 -38.66 48.21 -7.44
N PRO A 23 -39.79 48.19 -8.21
CA PRO A 23 -40.22 47.21 -9.22
C PRO A 23 -40.73 47.85 -10.53
N ARG A 24 -40.68 47.10 -11.64
CA ARG A 24 -41.74 47.17 -12.66
C ARG A 24 -41.89 45.83 -13.36
N ALA A 25 -43.14 45.42 -13.49
CA ALA A 25 -43.57 44.13 -13.97
C ALA A 25 -43.07 43.85 -15.38
N ASP A 26 -42.30 42.79 -15.54
CA ASP A 26 -42.35 41.88 -16.68
C ASP A 26 -41.76 40.53 -16.23
N ASN A 27 -42.37 39.46 -16.73
CA ASN A 27 -42.11 38.06 -16.41
C ASN A 27 -40.62 37.71 -16.23
N VAL A 28 -40.23 37.39 -15.00
CA VAL A 28 -39.10 36.49 -14.75
C VAL A 28 -39.63 35.37 -13.87
N ALA A 29 -40.23 34.37 -14.51
CA ALA A 29 -40.30 33.05 -13.90
C ALA A 29 -38.84 32.63 -13.71
N GLU A 30 -38.34 32.73 -12.48
CA GLU A 30 -37.17 31.97 -12.04
C GLU A 30 -37.53 30.48 -12.19
N GLN A 31 -37.33 29.96 -13.40
CA GLN A 31 -37.49 28.55 -13.70
C GLN A 31 -36.39 27.82 -12.93
N SER A 32 -36.73 27.39 -11.72
CA SER A 32 -35.96 26.36 -11.04
C SER A 32 -35.91 25.15 -11.99
N PRO A 33 -34.71 24.64 -12.33
CA PRO A 33 -34.60 23.53 -13.26
C PRO A 33 -35.45 22.36 -12.73
N SER A 34 -36.19 21.73 -13.64
CA SER A 34 -37.04 20.61 -13.25
C SER A 34 -36.16 19.48 -12.72
N TYR A 35 -36.71 18.65 -11.85
CA TYR A 35 -35.98 17.52 -11.27
C TYR A 35 -35.37 16.59 -12.33
N ALA A 36 -36.02 16.45 -13.50
CA ALA A 36 -35.53 15.67 -14.61
C ALA A 36 -34.29 16.29 -15.30
N GLU A 37 -34.18 17.61 -15.33
CA GLU A 37 -33.02 18.33 -15.88
C GLU A 37 -31.82 18.23 -14.92
N LEU A 38 -32.05 18.39 -13.62
CA LEU A 38 -31.03 18.17 -12.59
C LEU A 38 -30.50 16.74 -12.59
N GLN A 39 -31.36 15.73 -12.80
CA GLN A 39 -30.91 14.35 -12.90
C GLN A 39 -30.04 14.09 -14.14
N ARG A 40 -30.35 14.72 -15.28
CA ARG A 40 -29.50 14.66 -16.47
C ARG A 40 -28.16 15.33 -16.26
N GLU A 41 -28.16 16.53 -15.69
CA GLU A 41 -26.93 17.28 -15.42
C GLU A 41 -26.03 16.54 -14.42
N VAL A 42 -26.60 15.93 -13.38
CA VAL A 42 -25.85 15.06 -12.46
C VAL A 42 -25.30 13.82 -13.16
N ALA A 43 -26.03 13.23 -14.11
CA ALA A 43 -25.54 12.08 -14.88
C ALA A 43 -24.40 12.48 -15.83
N GLU A 44 -24.50 13.64 -16.47
CA GLU A 44 -23.49 14.20 -17.38
C GLU A 44 -22.21 14.60 -16.62
N LEU A 45 -22.34 15.33 -15.50
CA LEU A 45 -21.22 15.66 -14.62
C LEU A 45 -20.55 14.41 -14.04
N LYS A 46 -21.31 13.35 -13.72
CA LYS A 46 -20.73 12.07 -13.30
C LYS A 46 -19.94 11.39 -14.41
N ALA A 47 -20.40 11.48 -15.65
CA ALA A 47 -19.69 10.96 -16.81
C ALA A 47 -18.41 11.76 -17.06
N GLU A 48 -18.47 13.09 -17.01
CA GLU A 48 -17.30 13.97 -17.18
C GLU A 48 -16.28 13.78 -16.05
N VAL A 49 -16.72 13.63 -14.80
CA VAL A 49 -15.86 13.27 -13.66
C VAL A 49 -15.25 11.87 -13.84
N ALA A 50 -15.97 10.92 -14.45
CA ALA A 50 -15.44 9.59 -14.73
C ALA A 50 -14.36 9.63 -15.83
N GLU A 51 -14.55 10.43 -16.89
CA GLU A 51 -13.53 10.67 -17.92
C GLU A 51 -12.30 11.39 -17.37
N LEU A 52 -12.49 12.47 -16.60
CA LEU A 52 -11.38 13.20 -15.96
C LEU A 52 -10.59 12.33 -14.96
N ARG A 53 -11.26 11.38 -14.30
CA ARG A 53 -10.59 10.37 -13.45
C ARG A 53 -9.82 9.33 -14.27
N HIS A 54 -10.27 9.05 -15.49
CA HIS A 54 -9.58 8.14 -16.40
C HIS A 54 -8.29 8.77 -16.95
N ASP A 55 -8.30 10.10 -17.14
CA ASP A 55 -7.15 10.86 -17.67
C ASP A 55 -6.10 11.23 -16.61
N GLN A 56 -6.40 11.10 -15.32
CA GLN A 56 -5.38 11.28 -14.28
C GLN A 56 -4.50 10.02 -14.18
N SER A 57 -3.20 10.20 -14.41
CA SER A 57 -2.21 9.18 -14.12
C SER A 57 -2.41 8.66 -12.68
N PRO A 58 -2.44 7.34 -12.46
CA PRO A 58 -2.55 6.77 -11.11
C PRO A 58 -1.32 7.10 -10.26
N ILE A 59 -0.22 7.54 -10.86
CA ILE A 59 1.03 7.95 -10.21
C ILE A 59 1.15 9.48 -10.33
N GLN A 60 1.33 10.14 -9.18
CA GLN A 60 1.45 11.59 -9.03
C GLN A 60 2.73 11.92 -8.28
N LEU A 61 3.54 12.81 -8.84
CA LEU A 61 4.72 13.37 -8.21
C LEU A 61 4.40 14.79 -7.74
N ASP A 62 4.78 15.10 -6.50
CA ASP A 62 4.69 16.43 -5.91
C ASP A 62 6.07 16.80 -5.32
N PRO A 63 7.00 17.28 -6.17
CA PRO A 63 8.34 17.65 -5.73
C PRO A 63 8.35 18.80 -4.71
N GLN A 64 7.32 19.65 -4.69
CA GLN A 64 7.24 20.79 -3.77
C GLN A 64 6.98 20.35 -2.33
N ASN A 65 6.37 19.18 -2.14
CA ASN A 65 6.12 18.58 -0.83
C ASN A 65 6.89 17.28 -0.64
N ASP A 66 7.84 16.98 -1.52
CA ASP A 66 8.68 15.78 -1.49
C ASP A 66 7.89 14.46 -1.49
N LYS A 67 6.79 14.40 -2.27
CA LYS A 67 5.82 13.29 -2.21
C LYS A 67 5.60 12.57 -3.54
N LEU A 68 5.57 11.25 -3.46
CA LEU A 68 5.04 10.36 -4.49
C LEU A 68 3.71 9.79 -4.00
N THR A 69 2.66 9.91 -4.83
CA THR A 69 1.35 9.32 -4.54
C THR A 69 0.92 8.37 -5.65
N ILE A 70 0.49 7.16 -5.28
CA ILE A 70 -0.14 6.18 -6.17
C ILE A 70 -1.57 5.93 -5.70
N LYS A 71 -2.55 6.09 -6.59
CA LYS A 71 -3.97 5.87 -6.28
C LYS A 71 -4.61 4.97 -7.34
N ASP A 72 -5.39 4.00 -6.85
CA ASP A 72 -6.15 3.04 -7.67
C ASP A 72 -5.36 2.32 -8.79
N LEU A 73 -4.06 2.06 -8.57
CA LEU A 73 -3.24 1.32 -9.53
C LEU A 73 -3.55 -0.18 -9.42
N LYS A 74 -4.22 -0.72 -10.44
CA LYS A 74 -4.58 -2.14 -10.53
C LYS A 74 -3.66 -2.86 -11.51
N THR A 75 -3.02 -3.92 -11.05
CA THR A 75 -2.30 -4.88 -11.87
C THR A 75 -2.91 -6.28 -11.67
N PRO A 76 -2.55 -7.28 -12.49
CA PRO A 76 -2.95 -8.66 -12.23
C PRO A 76 -2.45 -9.19 -10.88
N ASP A 77 -1.36 -8.61 -10.36
CA ASP A 77 -0.64 -9.15 -9.21
C ASP A 77 -0.96 -8.43 -7.91
N PHE A 78 -1.34 -7.15 -7.97
CA PHE A 78 -1.69 -6.35 -6.80
C PHE A 78 -2.62 -5.19 -7.16
N HIS A 79 -3.19 -4.57 -6.14
CA HIS A 79 -3.93 -3.33 -6.27
C HIS A 79 -3.46 -2.37 -5.19
N VAL A 80 -2.85 -1.28 -5.61
CA VAL A 80 -2.53 -0.13 -4.74
C VAL A 80 -3.79 0.73 -4.67
N HIS A 81 -4.49 0.65 -3.55
CA HIS A 81 -5.65 1.50 -3.30
C HIS A 81 -5.18 2.94 -3.07
N ASN A 82 -4.14 3.07 -2.23
CA ASN A 82 -3.46 4.32 -1.95
C ASN A 82 -2.03 4.01 -1.46
N LEU A 83 -1.04 4.70 -1.98
CA LEU A 83 0.31 4.75 -1.43
C LEU A 83 0.75 6.22 -1.48
N THR A 84 1.27 6.73 -0.38
CA THR A 84 1.91 8.04 -0.30
C THR A 84 3.25 7.84 0.38
N VAL A 85 4.31 8.22 -0.32
CA VAL A 85 5.69 8.11 0.14
C VAL A 85 6.30 9.51 0.16
N LYS A 86 6.95 9.87 1.25
CA LYS A 86 7.78 11.05 1.38
C LYS A 86 9.24 10.68 1.12
N MET A 87 9.93 11.50 0.33
CA MET A 87 11.34 11.31 -0.04
C MET A 87 12.02 12.68 0.01
N ASP A 88 12.76 12.97 1.07
CA ASP A 88 13.20 14.35 1.39
C ASP A 88 14.06 14.99 0.28
N ALA A 89 14.81 14.21 -0.51
CA ALA A 89 15.56 14.71 -1.66
C ALA A 89 14.76 14.71 -2.99
N MET A 90 13.43 14.58 -2.97
CA MET A 90 12.64 14.52 -4.20
C MET A 90 12.69 15.85 -4.96
N SER A 91 12.57 16.97 -4.27
CA SER A 91 12.81 18.31 -4.84
C SER A 91 14.17 18.40 -5.53
N ASP A 92 15.24 17.89 -4.92
CA ASP A 92 16.59 17.87 -5.50
C ASP A 92 16.71 16.91 -6.71
N ILE A 93 16.03 15.75 -6.67
CA ILE A 93 15.97 14.79 -7.78
C ILE A 93 15.21 15.37 -8.98
N PHE A 94 14.18 16.17 -8.70
CA PHE A 94 13.27 16.76 -9.68
C PHE A 94 13.39 18.28 -9.74
N ASP A 95 14.60 18.80 -9.54
CA ASP A 95 14.94 20.23 -9.57
C ASP A 95 14.17 20.98 -10.66
N GLU A 96 13.74 22.21 -10.39
CA GLU A 96 12.78 23.04 -11.17
C GLU A 96 12.99 23.09 -12.71
N ASN A 97 14.14 22.66 -13.21
CA ASN A 97 14.47 22.53 -14.63
C ASN A 97 14.05 21.19 -15.27
N THR A 98 13.71 20.17 -14.49
CA THR A 98 13.11 18.91 -14.95
C THR A 98 11.60 19.07 -14.97
N SER A 99 11.12 20.02 -15.77
CA SER A 99 9.68 20.25 -15.89
C SER A 99 8.98 18.94 -16.27
N LEU A 100 7.72 18.80 -15.89
CA LEU A 100 6.87 17.68 -16.34
C LEU A 100 6.91 17.53 -17.89
N GLU A 101 7.24 18.60 -18.63
CA GLU A 101 7.52 18.54 -20.06
C GLU A 101 8.82 17.79 -20.41
N ALA A 102 9.90 17.90 -19.63
CA ALA A 102 11.14 17.14 -19.83
C ALA A 102 10.91 15.63 -19.64
N LEU A 103 10.12 15.25 -18.63
CA LEU A 103 9.69 13.86 -18.40
C LEU A 103 8.80 13.33 -19.54
N LEU A 104 7.89 14.16 -20.05
CA LEU A 104 7.05 13.83 -21.21
C LEU A 104 7.83 13.81 -22.54
N LYS A 105 8.92 14.58 -22.66
CA LYS A 105 9.84 14.58 -23.83
C LYS A 105 10.80 13.39 -23.82
N LEU A 106 11.25 12.95 -22.64
CA LEU A 106 11.99 11.68 -22.45
C LEU A 106 11.18 10.48 -22.95
N GLY A 107 9.88 10.42 -22.65
CA GLY A 107 8.97 9.41 -23.18
C GLY A 107 8.76 9.48 -24.70
N LYS A 108 9.15 10.59 -25.34
CA LYS A 108 9.09 10.82 -26.79
C LYS A 108 10.47 10.74 -27.47
N GLY A 109 11.56 10.50 -26.72
CA GLY A 109 12.92 10.40 -27.25
C GLY A 109 13.64 11.73 -27.51
N ASP A 110 13.10 12.85 -27.02
CA ASP A 110 13.66 14.20 -27.26
C ASP A 110 14.58 14.62 -26.10
N GLY A 111 15.88 14.31 -26.23
CA GLY A 111 17.03 15.09 -25.74
C GLY A 111 17.16 15.49 -24.26
N ALA A 112 16.26 15.12 -23.36
CA ALA A 112 16.40 15.40 -21.94
C ALA A 112 17.36 14.41 -21.29
N GLU A 113 18.21 14.89 -20.37
CA GLU A 113 19.09 14.02 -19.58
C GLU A 113 18.23 12.99 -18.82
N PRO A 114 18.57 11.69 -18.88
CA PRO A 114 17.81 10.67 -18.18
C PRO A 114 17.81 10.95 -16.68
N ILE A 115 16.66 10.77 -16.02
CA ILE A 115 16.58 10.79 -14.56
C ILE A 115 17.59 9.78 -14.01
N ASP A 116 18.47 10.23 -13.12
CA ASP A 116 19.39 9.35 -12.41
C ASP A 116 18.66 8.58 -11.30
N PHE A 117 18.01 7.48 -11.69
CA PHE A 117 17.33 6.57 -10.77
C PHE A 117 18.29 5.93 -9.75
N GLY A 118 19.61 5.99 -9.96
CA GLY A 118 20.60 5.50 -8.99
C GLY A 118 20.60 6.30 -7.68
N LYS A 119 20.30 7.60 -7.74
CA LYS A 119 20.17 8.47 -6.55
C LYS A 119 18.91 8.16 -5.73
N ILE A 120 17.88 7.62 -6.38
CA ILE A 120 16.59 7.29 -5.76
C ILE A 120 16.68 6.00 -4.93
N GLN A 121 17.54 5.05 -5.35
CA GLN A 121 17.59 3.72 -4.74
C GLN A 121 17.99 3.71 -3.27
N ASN A 122 18.81 4.67 -2.83
CA ASN A 122 19.29 4.75 -1.45
C ASN A 122 18.60 5.85 -0.63
N GLU A 123 17.70 6.60 -1.25
CA GLU A 123 17.04 7.72 -0.59
C GLU A 123 16.10 7.21 0.51
N PRO A 124 16.13 7.79 1.72
CA PRO A 124 15.17 7.47 2.76
C PRO A 124 13.73 7.73 2.27
N MET A 125 12.91 6.69 2.33
CA MET A 125 11.52 6.70 1.96
C MET A 125 10.67 6.48 3.20
N GLU A 126 9.78 7.41 3.49
CA GLU A 126 8.79 7.26 4.55
C GLU A 126 7.40 7.04 3.97
N VAL A 127 6.80 5.90 4.27
CA VAL A 127 5.43 5.59 3.84
C VAL A 127 4.45 6.32 4.76
N GLU A 128 3.95 7.47 4.32
CA GLU A 128 2.95 8.24 5.08
C GLU A 128 1.59 7.55 5.11
N ARG A 129 1.23 6.87 4.01
CA ARG A 129 -0.04 6.14 3.87
C ARG A 129 0.13 4.98 2.91
N MET A 130 -0.41 3.83 3.28
CA MET A 130 -0.44 2.65 2.43
C MET A 130 -1.73 1.87 2.61
N LYS A 131 -2.32 1.45 1.50
CA LYS A 131 -3.28 0.35 1.41
C LYS A 131 -3.04 -0.40 0.12
N ILE A 132 -2.49 -1.60 0.23
CA ILE A 132 -2.17 -2.48 -0.89
C ILE A 132 -2.90 -3.81 -0.68
N SER A 133 -3.42 -4.38 -1.76
CA SER A 133 -4.06 -5.69 -1.71
C SER A 133 -3.53 -6.65 -2.76
N LEU A 134 -3.24 -7.88 -2.36
CA LEU A 134 -2.71 -8.94 -3.21
C LEU A 134 -3.77 -10.03 -3.37
N PRO A 135 -4.23 -10.35 -4.59
CA PRO A 135 -5.09 -11.50 -4.84
C PRO A 135 -4.47 -12.80 -4.33
N GLY A 136 -5.30 -13.73 -3.86
CA GLY A 136 -4.84 -15.08 -3.51
C GLY A 136 -4.11 -15.78 -4.67
N SER A 137 -4.50 -15.55 -5.93
CA SER A 137 -3.81 -16.09 -7.10
C SER A 137 -2.38 -15.57 -7.26
N THR A 138 -2.07 -14.36 -6.79
CA THR A 138 -0.70 -13.86 -6.72
C THR A 138 0.07 -14.59 -5.65
N LEU A 139 -0.50 -14.78 -4.46
CA LEU A 139 0.17 -15.50 -3.37
C LEU A 139 0.49 -16.95 -3.77
N VAL A 140 -0.41 -17.62 -4.49
CA VAL A 140 -0.18 -18.96 -5.05
C VAL A 140 0.97 -18.92 -6.05
N ARG A 141 0.93 -18.02 -7.05
CA ARG A 141 2.00 -17.90 -8.04
C ARG A 141 3.34 -17.56 -7.40
N SER A 142 3.37 -16.64 -6.43
CA SER A 142 4.57 -16.30 -5.67
C SER A 142 5.09 -17.51 -4.92
N SER A 143 4.23 -18.32 -4.28
CA SER A 143 4.66 -19.56 -3.60
C SER A 143 5.17 -20.65 -4.56
N GLU A 144 4.71 -20.65 -5.81
CA GLU A 144 5.22 -21.53 -6.88
C GLU A 144 6.53 -20.98 -7.51
N GLN A 145 6.70 -19.66 -7.52
CA GLN A 145 7.89 -18.95 -8.03
C GLN A 145 9.02 -18.85 -7.01
N VAL A 146 8.74 -19.02 -5.70
CA VAL A 146 9.79 -19.33 -4.72
C VAL A 146 10.61 -20.46 -5.31
N SER A 147 11.90 -20.19 -5.55
CA SER A 147 12.75 -21.09 -6.31
C SER A 147 12.59 -22.52 -5.80
N GLY A 148 12.42 -23.48 -6.72
CA GLY A 148 12.31 -24.89 -6.35
C GLY A 148 13.45 -25.33 -5.43
N ASP A 149 14.59 -24.65 -5.48
CA ASP A 149 15.73 -24.83 -4.58
C ASP A 149 15.41 -24.42 -3.14
N SER A 150 14.81 -23.27 -2.86
CA SER A 150 14.40 -22.87 -1.50
C SER A 150 13.33 -23.81 -0.91
N LEU A 151 12.38 -24.26 -1.74
CA LEU A 151 11.37 -25.24 -1.33
C LEU A 151 12.02 -26.60 -1.02
N ARG A 152 12.96 -27.06 -1.85
CA ARG A 152 13.72 -28.30 -1.63
C ARG A 152 14.62 -28.23 -0.41
N GLU A 153 15.35 -27.13 -0.22
CA GLU A 153 16.24 -26.89 0.92
C GLU A 153 15.48 -26.91 2.25
N ASN A 154 14.21 -26.49 2.24
CA ASN A 154 13.34 -26.48 3.41
C ASN A 154 12.46 -27.73 3.53
N ASP A 155 12.62 -28.74 2.66
CA ASP A 155 11.81 -29.94 2.60
C ASP A 155 10.30 -29.65 2.41
N ILE A 156 9.91 -28.63 1.65
CA ILE A 156 8.50 -28.28 1.42
C ILE A 156 8.13 -28.51 -0.05
N LYS A 157 6.98 -29.14 -0.30
CA LYS A 157 6.39 -29.32 -1.63
C LYS A 157 4.99 -28.72 -1.69
N GLY A 158 4.65 -28.13 -2.84
CA GLY A 158 3.30 -27.66 -3.15
C GLY A 158 2.76 -26.66 -2.12
N LEU A 159 3.60 -25.71 -1.70
CA LEU A 159 3.20 -24.65 -0.79
C LEU A 159 2.08 -23.83 -1.44
N THR A 160 1.03 -23.53 -0.69
CA THR A 160 -0.10 -22.71 -1.16
C THR A 160 -0.56 -21.82 -0.02
N ILE A 161 -0.78 -20.54 -0.32
CA ILE A 161 -1.22 -19.53 0.63
C ILE A 161 -2.57 -18.96 0.16
N GLU A 162 -3.59 -19.06 1.01
CA GLU A 162 -4.98 -18.73 0.67
C GLU A 162 -5.57 -17.75 1.71
N PRO A 163 -5.91 -16.50 1.32
CA PRO A 163 -6.68 -15.59 2.16
C PRO A 163 -8.11 -16.12 2.37
N ARG A 164 -8.58 -16.10 3.62
CA ARG A 164 -9.94 -16.49 4.02
C ARG A 164 -10.69 -15.27 4.53
N ARG A 165 -11.91 -15.46 5.05
CA ARG A 165 -12.65 -14.36 5.69
C ARG A 165 -12.18 -14.19 7.14
N GLY A 166 -12.24 -12.97 7.66
CA GLY A 166 -11.95 -12.66 9.07
C GLY A 166 -10.47 -12.54 9.41
N ASP A 167 -9.68 -11.99 8.49
CA ASP A 167 -8.21 -11.83 8.60
C ASP A 167 -7.49 -13.17 8.79
N VAL A 168 -8.05 -14.26 8.26
CA VAL A 168 -7.47 -15.60 8.38
C VAL A 168 -6.70 -15.95 7.11
N LEU A 169 -5.49 -16.46 7.29
CA LEU A 169 -4.68 -17.01 6.21
C LEU A 169 -4.60 -18.53 6.39
N ARG A 170 -4.86 -19.28 5.32
CA ARG A 170 -4.69 -20.73 5.26
C ARG A 170 -3.45 -21.07 4.45
N ILE A 171 -2.55 -21.85 5.03
CA ILE A 171 -1.30 -22.27 4.40
C ILE A 171 -1.31 -23.80 4.32
N LYS A 172 -1.06 -24.34 3.13
CA LYS A 172 -1.03 -25.78 2.88
C LYS A 172 0.25 -26.18 2.17
N GLY A 173 0.60 -27.45 2.29
CA GLY A 173 1.66 -28.06 1.51
C GLY A 173 1.96 -29.45 2.02
N LYS A 174 3.15 -29.94 1.67
CA LYS A 174 3.68 -31.20 2.17
C LYS A 174 5.11 -30.99 2.65
N VAL A 175 5.48 -31.70 3.71
CA VAL A 175 6.89 -31.83 4.10
C VAL A 175 7.45 -33.08 3.44
N ASP A 176 8.53 -32.91 2.69
CA ASP A 176 9.27 -33.99 2.04
C ASP A 176 10.19 -34.69 3.06
N LYS A 177 9.82 -35.89 3.47
CA LYS A 177 10.68 -36.76 4.29
C LYS A 177 10.81 -38.11 3.57
N LEU A 178 11.05 -39.18 4.32
CA LEU A 178 10.95 -40.53 3.77
C LEU A 178 9.56 -40.82 3.14
N ILE A 179 8.53 -40.13 3.62
CA ILE A 179 7.19 -40.04 3.01
C ILE A 179 6.76 -38.58 2.95
N ASP A 180 5.95 -38.23 1.94
CA ASP A 180 5.29 -36.93 1.83
C ASP A 180 4.24 -36.75 2.95
N ILE A 181 4.46 -35.81 3.87
CA ILE A 181 3.54 -35.56 4.99
C ILE A 181 2.77 -34.26 4.75
N PRO A 182 1.44 -34.30 4.55
CA PRO A 182 0.66 -33.09 4.30
C PRO A 182 0.52 -32.23 5.58
N PHE A 183 0.47 -30.92 5.38
CA PHE A 183 0.10 -29.95 6.40
C PHE A 183 -0.95 -28.97 5.88
N ASP A 184 -1.80 -28.51 6.80
CA ASP A 184 -2.86 -27.54 6.56
C ASP A 184 -3.05 -26.71 7.83
N ILE A 185 -2.60 -25.46 7.80
CA ILE A 185 -2.59 -24.56 8.95
C ILE A 185 -3.43 -23.32 8.62
N GLU A 186 -4.23 -22.87 9.58
CA GLU A 186 -5.00 -21.64 9.54
C GLU A 186 -4.60 -20.79 10.73
N GLY A 187 -4.35 -19.51 10.48
CA GLY A 187 -4.09 -18.55 11.54
C GLY A 187 -4.64 -17.18 11.21
N LYS A 188 -4.91 -16.40 12.26
CA LYS A 188 -5.37 -15.03 12.13
C LYS A 188 -4.17 -14.10 12.02
N LEU A 189 -4.25 -13.16 11.09
CA LEU A 189 -3.29 -12.08 10.89
C LEU A 189 -3.68 -10.88 11.73
N SER A 190 -2.68 -10.27 12.36
CA SER A 190 -2.80 -8.99 13.04
C SER A 190 -1.47 -8.25 12.99
N VAL A 191 -1.51 -6.94 13.25
CA VAL A 191 -0.31 -6.18 13.61
C VAL A 191 -0.20 -6.18 15.13
N HIS A 192 0.96 -6.55 15.63
CA HIS A 192 1.34 -6.47 17.04
C HIS A 192 2.21 -5.23 17.30
N GLU A 193 2.61 -4.97 18.54
CA GLU A 193 3.44 -3.81 18.91
C GLU A 193 4.62 -3.58 17.95
N GLY A 194 4.78 -2.33 17.51
CA GLY A 194 5.76 -1.96 16.49
C GLY A 194 5.30 -2.33 15.09
N ASN A 195 6.22 -2.86 14.28
CA ASN A 195 5.95 -3.32 12.91
C ASN A 195 5.80 -4.85 12.80
N LYS A 196 5.52 -5.54 13.92
CA LYS A 196 5.49 -7.00 13.95
C LYS A 196 4.16 -7.55 13.41
N ILE A 197 4.23 -8.44 12.44
CA ILE A 197 3.10 -9.21 11.94
C ILE A 197 2.92 -10.44 12.82
N GLU A 198 1.73 -10.57 13.41
CA GLU A 198 1.33 -11.72 14.18
C GLU A 198 0.52 -12.69 13.30
N PHE A 199 0.93 -13.95 13.28
CA PHE A 199 0.13 -15.08 12.85
C PHE A 199 -0.29 -15.88 14.08
N ALA A 200 -1.50 -15.61 14.58
CA ALA A 200 -2.08 -16.36 15.69
C ALA A 200 -2.62 -17.71 15.16
N LEU A 201 -1.94 -18.81 15.49
CA LEU A 201 -2.33 -20.15 15.03
C LEU A 201 -3.72 -20.50 15.57
N GLY A 202 -4.65 -20.81 14.66
CA GLY A 202 -6.02 -21.20 14.98
C GLY A 202 -6.23 -22.71 14.84
N LYS A 203 -6.25 -23.20 13.60
CA LYS A 203 -6.42 -24.63 13.30
C LYS A 203 -5.15 -25.16 12.64
N SER A 204 -4.72 -26.34 13.04
CA SER A 204 -3.60 -27.02 12.39
C SER A 204 -3.90 -28.50 12.23
N LYS A 205 -3.79 -28.99 11.00
CA LYS A 205 -3.72 -30.40 10.68
C LYS A 205 -2.33 -30.68 10.15
N VAL A 206 -1.47 -31.13 11.05
CA VAL A 206 -0.13 -31.60 10.72
C VAL A 206 -0.07 -33.04 11.18
N PHE A 207 0.17 -33.97 10.26
CA PHE A 207 0.19 -35.40 10.57
C PHE A 207 1.58 -35.83 11.09
N GLY A 208 1.61 -36.78 12.03
CA GLY A 208 2.84 -37.31 12.60
C GLY A 208 3.47 -36.42 13.68
N VAL A 209 4.80 -36.50 13.83
CA VAL A 209 5.58 -35.83 14.89
C VAL A 209 6.22 -34.50 14.45
N ILE A 210 5.69 -33.85 13.40
CA ILE A 210 6.29 -32.61 12.87
C ILE A 210 6.02 -31.44 13.82
N PRO A 211 7.07 -30.78 14.36
CA PRO A 211 6.88 -29.61 15.20
C PRO A 211 6.37 -28.42 14.38
N ILE A 212 5.19 -27.90 14.73
CA ILE A 212 4.51 -26.81 13.98
C ILE A 212 5.40 -25.56 13.89
N PHE A 213 6.13 -25.21 14.96
CA PHE A 213 7.01 -24.04 14.95
C PHE A 213 8.16 -24.19 13.94
N GLY A 214 8.79 -25.37 13.87
CA GLY A 214 9.85 -25.63 12.90
C GLY A 214 9.31 -25.62 11.46
N LEU A 215 8.10 -26.16 11.25
CA LEU A 215 7.41 -26.07 9.98
C LEU A 215 7.12 -24.61 9.59
N PHE A 216 6.62 -23.80 10.51
CA PHE A 216 6.32 -22.39 10.22
C PHE A 216 7.57 -21.60 9.86
N LYS A 217 8.69 -21.81 10.57
CA LYS A 217 9.99 -21.22 10.21
C LYS A 217 10.40 -21.56 8.77
N LYS A 218 10.30 -22.83 8.39
CA LYS A 218 10.58 -23.28 7.02
C LYS A 218 9.67 -22.64 5.99
N ILE A 219 8.36 -22.50 6.29
CA ILE A 219 7.41 -21.81 5.41
C ILE A 219 7.81 -20.35 5.21
N VAL A 220 8.14 -19.62 6.29
CA VAL A 220 8.57 -18.23 6.21
C VAL A 220 9.88 -18.12 5.41
N ALA A 221 10.86 -18.97 5.66
CA ALA A 221 12.12 -19.01 4.91
C ALA A 221 11.90 -19.24 3.40
N CYS A 222 10.98 -20.13 3.02
CA CYS A 222 10.59 -20.31 1.63
C CYS A 222 10.04 -19.01 1.02
N VAL A 223 9.08 -18.36 1.68
CA VAL A 223 8.41 -17.17 1.15
C VAL A 223 9.34 -15.96 1.11
N ALA A 224 10.23 -15.83 2.09
CA ALA A 224 11.14 -14.69 2.24
C ALA A 224 12.41 -14.79 1.37
N GLY A 225 12.84 -16.00 1.01
CA GLY A 225 14.04 -16.23 0.18
C GLY A 225 15.34 -16.39 0.98
N LYS A 226 16.41 -16.85 0.30
CA LYS A 226 17.66 -17.37 0.91
C LYS A 226 18.46 -16.36 1.75
N ASN A 227 18.30 -15.06 1.52
CA ASN A 227 19.01 -14.01 2.28
C ASN A 227 18.33 -13.68 3.61
N MET A 228 17.26 -14.38 3.97
CA MET A 228 16.35 -14.01 5.05
C MET A 228 16.13 -15.13 6.08
N GLU A 229 16.93 -16.21 6.06
CA GLU A 229 16.85 -17.32 7.04
C GLU A 229 17.13 -16.86 8.50
N GLU A 230 17.79 -15.72 8.66
CA GLU A 230 18.17 -15.14 9.96
C GLU A 230 17.06 -14.26 10.60
N MET A 231 15.99 -13.95 9.87
CA MET A 231 14.99 -12.89 10.19
C MET A 231 13.93 -13.32 11.22
N GLY A 232 14.33 -14.23 12.12
CA GLY A 232 13.71 -14.39 13.44
C GLY A 232 12.19 -14.51 13.50
N VAL A 233 11.63 -15.68 13.17
CA VAL A 233 10.28 -16.00 13.65
C VAL A 233 10.33 -16.25 15.16
N GLU A 234 9.71 -15.36 15.94
CA GLU A 234 9.50 -15.56 17.38
C GLU A 234 8.21 -16.34 17.62
N ARG A 235 8.22 -17.24 18.63
CA ARG A 235 7.00 -17.90 19.10
C ARG A 235 6.55 -17.27 20.41
N ARG A 236 5.31 -16.80 20.47
CA ARG A 236 4.66 -16.36 21.73
C ARG A 236 3.37 -17.15 21.94
N GLY A 237 3.41 -18.11 22.87
CA GLY A 237 2.31 -19.05 23.05
C GLY A 237 2.03 -19.84 21.77
N THR A 238 0.86 -19.62 21.17
CA THR A 238 0.42 -20.19 19.89
C THR A 238 0.62 -19.25 18.70
N SER A 239 1.10 -18.04 18.91
CA SER A 239 1.34 -17.06 17.86
C SER A 239 2.78 -17.12 17.35
N PHE A 240 2.94 -16.82 16.07
CA PHE A 240 4.22 -16.57 15.42
C PHE A 240 4.32 -15.08 15.11
N LEU A 241 5.39 -14.44 15.55
CA LEU A 241 5.66 -13.03 15.26
C LEU A 241 6.79 -12.96 14.24
N MET A 242 6.62 -12.07 13.27
CA MET A 242 7.59 -11.76 12.22
C MET A 242 7.75 -10.24 12.20
N ASP A 243 8.96 -9.70 12.22
CA ASP A 243 9.14 -8.25 12.10
C ASP A 243 8.94 -7.84 10.65
N ALA A 244 8.09 -6.85 10.35
CA ALA A 244 7.91 -6.43 8.96
C ALA A 244 9.11 -5.64 8.43
N ASP A 245 9.88 -4.99 9.31
CA ASP A 245 11.08 -4.23 8.94
C ASP A 245 12.13 -5.15 8.30
N ASP A 246 12.19 -6.40 8.75
CA ASP A 246 13.04 -7.46 8.20
C ASP A 246 12.71 -7.77 6.73
N PHE A 247 11.49 -7.47 6.24
CA PHE A 247 11.11 -7.75 4.84
C PHE A 247 11.25 -6.53 3.92
N LEU A 248 11.66 -5.38 4.46
CA LEU A 248 11.76 -4.13 3.73
C LEU A 248 13.22 -3.74 3.50
N PRO A 249 13.54 -3.06 2.40
CA PRO A 249 14.82 -2.38 2.26
C PRO A 249 15.08 -1.40 3.41
N ASP A 250 16.32 -1.31 3.90
CA ASP A 250 16.71 -0.46 5.04
C ASP A 250 16.33 1.02 4.88
N ASN A 251 16.23 1.50 3.64
CA ASN A 251 15.86 2.88 3.34
C ASN A 251 14.34 3.11 3.31
N ILE A 252 13.50 2.08 3.46
CA ILE A 252 12.04 2.22 3.51
C ILE A 252 11.55 2.06 4.94
N LYS A 253 10.84 3.08 5.42
CA LYS A 253 10.19 3.04 6.74
C LYS A 253 8.68 3.07 6.58
N VAL A 254 7.99 2.16 7.28
CA VAL A 254 6.53 2.10 7.33
C VAL A 254 6.08 1.67 8.72
N GLY A 255 5.04 2.31 9.24
CA GLY A 255 4.31 1.80 10.40
C GLY A 255 3.09 1.01 9.93
N LEU A 256 3.15 -0.32 9.93
CA LEU A 256 1.98 -1.14 9.63
C LEU A 256 0.87 -0.90 10.65
N THR A 257 -0.35 -0.78 10.17
CA THR A 257 -1.56 -0.63 11.01
C THR A 257 -2.50 -1.80 10.87
N ARG A 258 -2.43 -2.51 9.73
CA ARG A 258 -3.22 -3.72 9.49
C ARG A 258 -2.51 -4.66 8.52
N VAL A 259 -2.54 -5.93 8.87
CA VAL A 259 -2.29 -7.04 7.97
C VAL A 259 -3.49 -7.97 8.11
N GLY A 260 -4.17 -8.26 7.01
CA GLY A 260 -5.44 -8.97 7.07
C GLY A 260 -5.91 -9.44 5.71
N THR A 261 -7.18 -9.81 5.61
CA THR A 261 -7.76 -10.38 4.40
C THR A 261 -9.08 -9.72 4.06
N GLU A 262 -9.30 -9.42 2.79
CA GLU A 262 -10.52 -8.78 2.29
C GLU A 262 -10.84 -9.37 0.91
N ASP A 263 -12.03 -9.91 0.73
CA ASP A 263 -12.51 -10.46 -0.55
C ASP A 263 -11.54 -11.42 -1.27
N GLY A 264 -10.92 -12.33 -0.50
CA GLY A 264 -9.95 -13.30 -1.05
C GLY A 264 -8.59 -12.71 -1.42
N ARG A 265 -8.31 -11.48 -0.95
CA ARG A 265 -7.03 -10.78 -1.09
C ARG A 265 -6.37 -10.66 0.28
N LEU A 266 -5.05 -10.72 0.32
CA LEU A 266 -4.27 -10.22 1.46
C LEU A 266 -4.25 -8.69 1.37
N VAL A 267 -4.44 -8.00 2.49
CA VAL A 267 -4.45 -6.53 2.56
C VAL A 267 -3.42 -6.08 3.59
N LEU A 268 -2.60 -5.12 3.17
CA LEU A 268 -1.60 -4.44 3.98
C LEU A 268 -2.00 -2.97 4.07
N GLU A 269 -2.12 -2.44 5.28
CA GLU A 269 -2.34 -1.02 5.54
C GLU A 269 -1.24 -0.49 6.45
N GLY A 270 -0.80 0.73 6.18
CA GLY A 270 0.25 1.39 6.95
C GLY A 270 0.14 2.90 6.91
N LYS A 271 0.88 3.53 7.82
CA LYS A 271 1.02 4.97 8.00
C LYS A 271 2.49 5.31 8.27
N ALA A 272 2.78 6.61 8.41
CA ALA A 272 4.07 7.09 8.90
C ALA A 272 4.50 6.32 10.17
N PRO A 273 5.77 5.87 10.28
CA PRO A 273 6.27 5.20 11.47
C PRO A 273 6.02 6.07 12.71
N GLU A 274 5.60 5.46 13.82
CA GLU A 274 5.57 6.20 15.07
C GLU A 274 7.00 6.49 15.50
N GLU A 275 7.35 7.78 15.57
CA GLU A 275 8.64 8.22 16.09
C GLU A 275 8.76 7.66 17.51
N LYS A 276 9.73 6.75 17.73
CA LYS A 276 10.04 6.26 19.07
C LYS A 276 10.41 7.47 19.91
N ALA A 277 9.47 7.95 20.72
CA ALA A 277 9.75 9.04 21.65
C ALA A 277 11.00 8.65 22.46
N PRO A 278 11.99 9.54 22.60
CA PRO A 278 13.16 9.23 23.41
C PRO A 278 12.69 8.77 24.79
N PRO A 279 13.36 7.76 25.40
CA PRO A 279 12.95 7.27 26.71
C PRO A 279 12.83 8.47 27.64
N ARG A 280 11.62 8.68 28.19
CA ARG A 280 11.41 9.77 29.15
C ARG A 280 12.48 9.61 30.23
N PRO A 281 13.30 10.64 30.50
CA PRO A 281 14.22 10.56 31.61
C PRO A 281 13.41 10.19 32.84
N GLU A 282 13.82 9.08 33.47
CA GLU A 282 13.24 8.58 34.70
C GLU A 282 13.20 9.75 35.68
N ARG A 283 11.99 10.22 36.01
CA ARG A 283 11.84 11.32 36.97
C ARG A 283 12.43 10.79 38.27
N ALA A 284 13.60 11.30 38.64
CA ALA A 284 14.19 11.06 39.94
C ALA A 284 13.10 11.28 41.00
N PRO A 285 12.94 10.34 41.96
CA PRO A 285 11.91 10.46 42.97
C PRO A 285 12.08 11.82 43.66
N SER A 286 11.03 12.63 43.63
CA SER A 286 10.99 13.91 44.33
C SER A 286 11.26 13.61 45.80
N THR A 287 12.47 13.93 46.25
CA THR A 287 12.80 13.87 47.67
C THR A 287 11.91 14.91 48.32
N LEU A 288 10.89 14.45 49.04
CA LEU A 288 10.08 15.28 49.91
C LEU A 288 11.01 15.80 51.00
N THR A 289 11.48 17.04 50.85
CA THR A 289 12.05 17.79 51.96
C THR A 289 10.89 18.16 52.89
N LEU A 290 10.58 17.27 53.84
CA LEU A 290 9.82 17.65 55.03
C LEU A 290 10.78 18.48 55.91
N GLY A 291 10.47 19.76 56.06
CA GLY A 291 11.18 20.62 57.00
C GLY A 291 10.89 20.21 58.44
N LEU A 292 11.95 20.21 59.25
CA LEU A 292 12.06 20.80 60.58
C LEU A 292 13.55 20.89 60.96
#